data_AF-A0A9P8MW04-F1
#
_entry.id   AF-A0A9P8MW04-F1
#
_cell.length_a   1.000
_cell.length_b   1.000
_cell.length_c   1.000
_cell.angle_alpha   90.00
_cell.angle_beta   90.00
_cell.angle_gamma   90.00
#
_symmetry.space_group_name_H-M   'P 1'
#
loop_
_entity.id
_entity.type
_entity.pdbx_description
1 polymer ?
#
loop_
_entity_poly.entity_id
_entity_poly.type
_entity_poly.pdbx_seq_one_letter_code
_entity_poly.pdbx_strand_id
1 'polypeptide(L)'
;MDSTASGLQKIPKLESPDQYIEWHRGITDFLSTHNYGRLFNALKEPPVRLQSDTKREYANVLEKWEEKQDNACNCVRATIGFNARETVKSIDGKPFNRLHIVLETIEEHYKPTGSANYQELDRKYHELSLENCKGVMNFASRLQEANNQLLGINSTLGYNCCD
;
A
#
# COMPACT_ATOMS: atom_id res chain seq x y z
N MET A 1 10.24 13.77 -23.68
CA MET A 1 10.02 12.36 -23.28
C MET A 1 10.05 12.30 -21.74
N ASP A 2 9.43 13.29 -21.06
CA ASP A 2 9.84 13.69 -19.69
C ASP A 2 8.73 13.57 -18.63
N SER A 3 7.53 13.15 -19.03
CA SER A 3 6.35 13.16 -18.15
C SER A 3 6.38 12.04 -17.11
N THR A 4 6.95 10.88 -17.46
CA THR A 4 7.06 9.68 -16.61
C THR A 4 8.02 9.86 -15.45
N ALA A 5 9.22 10.39 -15.70
CA ALA A 5 10.24 10.59 -14.67
C ALA A 5 9.84 11.70 -13.67
N SER A 6 9.18 12.76 -14.15
CA SER A 6 8.75 13.89 -13.32
C SER A 6 7.66 13.52 -12.30
N GLY A 7 6.78 12.56 -12.63
CA GLY A 7 5.74 12.08 -11.72
C GLY A 7 6.29 11.18 -10.61
N LEU A 8 7.15 10.23 -10.97
CA LEU A 8 7.79 9.29 -10.01
C LEU A 8 8.68 10.00 -8.99
N GLN A 9 9.42 11.03 -9.40
CA GLN A 9 10.32 11.79 -8.53
C GLN A 9 9.58 12.61 -7.45
N LYS A 10 8.28 12.86 -7.63
CA LYS A 10 7.45 13.58 -6.65
C LYS A 10 6.90 12.65 -5.56
N ILE A 11 6.95 11.34 -5.76
CA ILE A 11 6.49 10.37 -4.76
C ILE A 11 7.58 10.28 -3.68
N PRO A 12 7.27 10.56 -2.41
CA PRO A 12 8.24 10.42 -1.32
C PRO A 12 8.70 8.96 -1.22
N LYS A 13 9.98 8.73 -0.90
CA LYS A 13 10.48 7.37 -0.75
C LYS A 13 9.87 6.69 0.46
N LEU A 14 9.48 5.41 0.30
CA LEU A 14 9.05 4.57 1.41
C LEU A 14 10.27 4.02 2.17
N GLU A 15 10.61 4.65 3.29
CA GLU A 15 11.71 4.26 4.18
C GLU A 15 11.19 3.76 5.54
N SER A 16 10.01 4.22 5.97
CA SER A 16 9.36 3.78 7.20
C SER A 16 7.85 3.53 7.00
N PRO A 17 7.20 2.77 7.91
CA PRO A 17 5.75 2.53 7.87
C PRO A 17 4.89 3.81 7.90
N ASP A 18 5.33 4.86 8.59
CA ASP A 18 4.59 6.13 8.70
C ASP A 18 4.35 6.81 7.34
N GLN A 19 5.22 6.51 6.36
CA GLN A 19 5.14 7.06 5.00
C GLN A 19 4.24 6.23 4.08
N TYR A 20 3.79 5.05 4.52
CA TYR A 20 3.11 4.08 3.68
C TYR A 20 1.83 4.64 3.05
N ILE A 21 0.99 5.35 3.81
CA ILE A 21 -0.30 5.84 3.31
C ILE A 21 -0.11 6.86 2.18
N GLU A 22 0.79 7.82 2.36
CA GLU A 22 1.08 8.84 1.33
C GLU A 22 1.76 8.23 0.11
N TRP A 23 2.75 7.36 0.35
CA TRP A 23 3.45 6.64 -0.70
C TRP A 23 2.49 5.77 -1.51
N HIS A 24 1.64 4.97 -0.85
CA HIS A 24 0.70 4.06 -1.47
C HIS A 24 -0.31 4.79 -2.37
N ARG A 25 -0.80 5.96 -1.93
CA ARG A 25 -1.63 6.81 -2.78
C ARG A 25 -0.85 7.30 -4.00
N GLY A 26 0.33 7.87 -3.79
CA GLY A 26 1.15 8.44 -4.87
C GLY A 26 1.55 7.40 -5.93
N ILE A 27 1.98 6.21 -5.51
CA ILE A 27 2.37 5.14 -6.44
C ILE A 27 1.15 4.54 -7.16
N THR A 28 0.00 4.41 -6.49
CA THR A 28 -1.23 3.91 -7.12
C THR A 28 -1.76 4.88 -8.18
N ASP A 29 -1.77 6.18 -7.88
CA ASP A 29 -2.15 7.22 -8.84
C ASP A 29 -1.19 7.25 -10.05
N PHE A 30 0.11 7.14 -9.78
CA PHE A 30 1.11 7.06 -10.84
C PHE A 30 0.91 5.83 -11.73
N LEU A 31 0.75 4.65 -11.14
CA LEU A 31 0.56 3.41 -11.91
C LEU A 31 -0.74 3.44 -12.72
N SER A 32 -1.80 4.04 -12.18
CA SER A 32 -3.08 4.21 -12.88
C SER A 32 -2.96 5.16 -14.08
N THR A 33 -2.32 6.31 -13.90
CA THR A 33 -2.11 7.32 -14.96
C THR A 33 -1.15 6.84 -16.07
N HIS A 34 -0.24 5.92 -15.75
CA HIS A 34 0.75 5.39 -16.69
C HIS A 34 0.35 4.03 -17.31
N ASN A 35 -0.95 3.73 -17.35
CA ASN A 35 -1.51 2.53 -17.98
C ASN A 35 -1.06 1.19 -17.33
N TYR A 36 -0.55 1.22 -16.10
CA TYR A 36 -0.28 0.03 -15.29
C TYR A 36 -1.48 -0.36 -14.43
N GLY A 37 -2.50 0.50 -14.29
CA GLY A 37 -3.72 0.26 -13.51
C GLY A 37 -4.46 -1.05 -13.81
N ARG A 38 -4.37 -1.56 -15.05
CA ARG A 38 -4.99 -2.85 -15.40
C ARG A 38 -4.26 -4.07 -14.83
N LEU A 39 -2.98 -3.94 -14.47
CA LEU A 39 -2.20 -5.01 -13.83
C LEU A 39 -2.72 -5.36 -12.42
N PHE A 40 -3.46 -4.42 -11.79
CA PHE A 40 -4.04 -4.60 -10.46
C PHE A 40 -5.31 -5.45 -10.44
N ASN A 41 -6.00 -5.60 -11.57
CA ASN A 41 -7.33 -6.22 -11.59
C ASN A 41 -7.45 -7.25 -12.72
N ALA A 42 -7.37 -6.79 -13.97
CA ALA A 42 -7.70 -7.60 -15.14
C ALA A 42 -6.52 -8.40 -15.70
N LEU A 43 -5.28 -7.97 -15.43
CA LEU A 43 -4.06 -8.52 -16.03
C LEU A 43 -3.04 -8.99 -14.97
N LYS A 44 -3.54 -9.44 -13.81
CA LYS A 44 -2.71 -9.98 -12.71
C LYS A 44 -1.95 -11.24 -13.14
N GLU A 45 -2.65 -12.11 -13.88
CA GLU A 45 -2.15 -13.39 -14.36
C GLU A 45 -1.63 -13.29 -15.79
N PRO A 46 -0.69 -14.19 -16.19
CA PRO A 46 -0.18 -14.23 -17.53
C PRO A 46 -1.31 -14.52 -18.54
N PRO A 47 -1.20 -14.00 -19.77
CA PRO A 47 -2.16 -14.27 -20.83
C PRO A 47 -2.27 -15.78 -21.08
N VAL A 48 -3.50 -16.27 -21.27
CA VAL A 48 -3.75 -17.68 -21.62
C VAL A 48 -3.67 -17.82 -23.13
N ARG A 49 -2.96 -18.84 -23.61
CA ARG A 49 -2.89 -19.15 -25.04
C ARG A 49 -4.25 -19.62 -25.55
N LEU A 50 -4.82 -18.94 -26.54
CA LEU A 50 -6.04 -19.39 -27.20
C LEU A 50 -5.73 -20.47 -28.24
N GLN A 51 -6.70 -21.33 -28.54
CA GLN A 51 -6.54 -22.37 -29.57
C GLN A 51 -6.29 -21.79 -30.98
N SER A 52 -6.78 -20.58 -31.22
CA SER A 52 -6.57 -19.82 -32.46
C SER A 52 -5.19 -19.19 -32.57
N ASP A 53 -4.44 -19.07 -31.46
CA ASP A 53 -3.18 -18.32 -31.45
C ASP A 53 -2.03 -19.16 -32.02
N THR A 54 -1.30 -18.57 -32.96
CA THR A 54 -0.01 -19.12 -33.35
C THR A 54 0.97 -19.05 -32.18
N LYS A 55 1.95 -19.96 -32.16
CA LYS A 55 3.00 -19.96 -31.11
C LYS A 55 3.71 -18.60 -31.02
N ARG A 56 3.89 -17.92 -32.16
CA ARG A 56 4.57 -16.63 -32.26
C ARG A 56 3.73 -15.48 -31.71
N GLU A 57 2.44 -15.44 -32.01
CA GLU A 57 1.53 -14.42 -31.47
C GLU A 57 1.43 -14.52 -29.96
N TYR A 58 1.27 -15.73 -29.43
CA TYR A 58 1.25 -15.97 -28.00
C TYR A 58 2.57 -15.54 -27.31
N ALA A 59 3.72 -15.90 -27.88
CA ALA A 59 5.02 -15.50 -27.35
C ALA A 59 5.17 -13.97 -27.28
N ASN A 60 4.77 -13.25 -28.34
CA ASN A 60 4.82 -11.79 -28.36
C ASN A 60 3.88 -11.13 -27.33
N VAL A 61 2.70 -11.70 -27.11
CA VAL A 61 1.74 -11.19 -26.11
C VAL A 61 2.25 -11.44 -24.69
N LEU A 62 2.86 -12.61 -24.46
CA LEU A 62 3.49 -12.96 -23.19
C LEU A 62 4.66 -12.01 -22.90
N GLU A 63 5.62 -11.87 -23.82
CA GLU A 63 6.78 -10.97 -23.67
C GLU A 63 6.36 -9.54 -23.33
N LYS A 64 5.39 -8.97 -24.05
CA LYS A 64 4.87 -7.63 -23.76
C LYS A 64 4.21 -7.53 -22.39
N TRP A 65 3.55 -8.58 -21.93
CA TRP A 65 2.97 -8.63 -20.59
C TRP A 65 4.06 -8.69 -19.53
N GLU A 66 5.11 -9.50 -19.72
CA GLU A 66 6.27 -9.61 -18.83
C GLU A 66 7.03 -8.28 -18.74
N GLU A 67 7.35 -7.65 -19.87
CA GLU A 67 7.97 -6.32 -19.92
C GLU A 67 7.13 -5.28 -19.18
N LYS A 68 5.80 -5.33 -19.32
CA LYS A 68 4.90 -4.38 -18.66
C LYS A 68 4.88 -4.59 -17.14
N GLN A 69 4.95 -5.83 -16.67
CA GLN A 69 5.08 -6.16 -15.25
C GLN A 69 6.41 -5.66 -14.70
N ASP A 70 7.52 -5.95 -15.40
CA ASP A 70 8.84 -5.55 -14.93
C ASP A 70 9.01 -4.03 -14.89
N ASN A 71 8.54 -3.32 -15.91
CA ASN A 71 8.53 -1.85 -15.93
C ASN A 71 7.73 -1.26 -14.75
N ALA A 72 6.57 -1.82 -14.44
CA ALA A 72 5.78 -1.38 -13.30
C ALA A 72 6.48 -1.66 -11.96
N CYS A 73 7.07 -2.85 -11.81
CA CYS A 73 7.88 -3.20 -10.64
C CYS A 73 9.08 -2.27 -10.47
N ASN A 74 9.74 -1.87 -11.57
CA ASN A 74 10.86 -0.93 -11.55
C ASN A 74 10.42 0.47 -11.12
N CYS A 75 9.22 0.90 -11.49
CA CYS A 75 8.62 2.14 -10.97
C CYS A 75 8.42 2.07 -9.45
N VAL A 76 7.84 0.98 -8.94
CA VAL A 76 7.69 0.76 -7.49
C VAL A 76 9.05 0.76 -6.80
N ARG A 77 10.02 -0.02 -7.30
CA ARG A 77 11.39 -0.08 -6.76
C ARG A 77 12.06 1.28 -6.70
N ALA A 78 11.85 2.14 -7.70
CA ALA A 78 12.40 3.49 -7.73
C ALA A 78 11.93 4.37 -6.55
N THR A 79 10.72 4.11 -6.04
CA THR A 79 10.06 4.89 -4.98
C THR A 79 10.17 4.30 -3.58
N ILE A 80 10.88 3.18 -3.40
CA ILE A 80 11.07 2.55 -2.09
C ILE A 80 12.54 2.58 -1.66
N GLY A 81 12.76 2.67 -0.35
CA GLY A 81 14.06 2.70 0.30
C GLY A 81 14.80 1.37 0.25
N PHE A 82 16.05 1.36 0.72
CA PHE A 82 16.92 0.17 0.65
C PHE A 82 16.30 -1.07 1.32
N ASN A 83 15.80 -0.93 2.54
CA ASN A 83 15.21 -2.04 3.29
C ASN A 83 14.02 -2.66 2.56
N ALA A 84 13.13 -1.83 2.00
CA ALA A 84 11.98 -2.29 1.25
C ALA A 84 12.39 -3.02 -0.04
N ARG A 85 13.46 -2.56 -0.72
CA ARG A 85 14.00 -3.24 -1.91
C ARG A 85 14.52 -4.63 -1.60
N GLU A 86 15.17 -4.81 -0.45
CA GLU A 86 15.64 -6.12 -0.01
C GLU A 86 14.47 -7.08 0.24
N THR A 87 13.35 -6.57 0.79
CA THR A 87 12.13 -7.35 1.01
C THR A 87 11.48 -7.79 -0.31
N VAL A 88 11.46 -6.94 -1.34
CA VAL A 88 10.84 -7.24 -2.65
C VAL A 88 11.82 -7.71 -3.72
N LYS A 89 12.98 -8.23 -3.31
CA LYS A 89 13.99 -8.74 -4.25
C LYS A 89 13.38 -9.81 -5.16
N SER A 90 13.98 -10.00 -6.34
CA SER A 90 13.53 -11.04 -7.26
C SER A 90 13.53 -12.40 -6.57
N ILE A 91 12.41 -13.12 -6.65
CA ILE A 91 12.31 -14.48 -6.11
C ILE A 91 13.15 -15.40 -7.01
N ASP A 92 14.00 -16.21 -6.38
CA ASP A 92 14.88 -17.13 -7.10
C ASP A 92 14.08 -18.03 -8.07
N GLY A 93 14.52 -18.07 -9.33
CA GLY A 93 13.91 -18.87 -10.39
C GLY A 93 12.79 -18.20 -11.19
N LYS A 94 12.46 -16.92 -10.92
CA LYS A 94 11.55 -16.13 -11.77
C LYS A 94 12.29 -14.99 -12.48
N PRO A 95 12.05 -14.75 -13.78
CA PRO A 95 12.75 -13.70 -14.54
C PRO A 95 12.36 -12.28 -14.10
N PHE A 96 11.15 -12.09 -13.56
CA PHE A 96 10.66 -10.82 -13.05
C PHE A 96 9.62 -11.07 -11.93
N ASN A 97 9.41 -10.04 -11.09
CA ASN A 97 8.35 -10.07 -10.08
C ASN A 97 7.04 -9.54 -10.67
N ARG A 98 5.91 -10.11 -10.26
CA ARG A 98 4.59 -9.57 -10.62
C ARG A 98 4.27 -8.38 -9.72
N LEU A 99 3.69 -7.33 -10.30
CA LEU A 99 3.42 -6.08 -9.59
C LEU A 99 2.56 -6.28 -8.34
N HIS A 100 1.51 -7.11 -8.43
CA HIS A 100 0.63 -7.36 -7.28
C HIS A 100 1.38 -8.00 -6.11
N ILE A 101 2.28 -8.96 -6.39
CA ILE A 101 3.10 -9.61 -5.35
C ILE A 101 4.00 -8.57 -4.68
N VAL A 102 4.66 -7.71 -5.47
CA VAL A 102 5.54 -6.66 -4.93
C VAL A 102 4.76 -5.72 -4.01
N LEU A 103 3.55 -5.30 -4.41
CA LEU A 103 2.72 -4.41 -3.62
C LEU A 103 2.19 -5.08 -2.35
N GLU A 104 1.73 -6.33 -2.44
CA GLU A 104 1.27 -7.12 -1.29
C GLU A 104 2.41 -7.33 -0.26
N THR A 105 3.63 -7.63 -0.72
CA THR A 105 4.80 -7.75 0.17
C THR A 105 5.12 -6.43 0.87
N ILE A 106 5.05 -5.30 0.15
CA ILE A 106 5.26 -3.97 0.75
C ILE A 106 4.15 -3.67 1.76
N GLU A 107 2.90 -3.96 1.42
CA GLU A 107 1.77 -3.80 2.31
C GLU A 107 1.96 -4.59 3.61
N GLU A 108 2.35 -5.86 3.55
CA GLU A 108 2.57 -6.70 4.73
C GLU A 108 3.62 -6.12 5.71
N HIS A 109 4.68 -5.48 5.18
CA HIS A 109 5.82 -5.01 5.98
C HIS A 109 5.74 -3.54 6.38
N TYR A 110 5.09 -2.71 5.57
CA TYR A 110 5.09 -1.25 5.74
C TYR A 110 3.72 -0.67 6.01
N LYS A 111 2.62 -1.39 5.72
CA LYS A 111 1.31 -0.91 6.13
C LYS A 111 1.28 -0.93 7.66
N PRO A 112 1.04 0.22 8.32
CA PRO A 112 0.91 0.26 9.75
C PRO A 112 -0.18 -0.73 10.18
N THR A 113 0.23 -1.79 10.86
CA THR A 113 -0.68 -2.74 11.49
C THR A 113 -0.96 -2.23 12.90
N GLY A 114 -2.17 -1.74 13.07
CA GLY A 114 -2.54 -0.92 14.23
C GLY A 114 -2.91 0.47 13.75
N SER A 115 -4.13 0.88 14.10
CA SER A 115 -4.54 2.26 13.91
C SER A 115 -3.57 3.13 14.72
N ALA A 116 -2.77 3.98 14.06
CA ALA A 116 -1.94 4.98 14.74
C ALA A 116 -2.81 5.86 15.68
N ASN A 117 -4.07 6.08 15.29
CA ASN A 117 -5.08 6.69 16.15
C ASN A 117 -5.33 5.85 17.41
N TYR A 118 -5.32 4.52 17.34
CA TYR A 118 -5.51 3.62 18.50
C TYR A 118 -4.30 3.59 19.43
N GLN A 119 -3.06 3.62 18.92
CA GLN A 119 -1.87 3.72 19.77
C GLN A 119 -1.79 5.09 20.47
N GLU A 120 -2.11 6.18 19.77
CA GLU A 120 -2.17 7.51 20.38
C GLU A 120 -3.33 7.61 21.39
N LEU A 121 -4.45 6.95 21.12
CA LEU A 121 -5.62 6.94 21.99
C LEU A 121 -5.42 6.04 23.20
N ASP A 122 -4.78 4.87 23.05
CA ASP A 122 -4.36 4.01 24.16
C ASP A 122 -3.38 4.72 25.09
N ARG A 123 -2.41 5.46 24.52
CA ARG A 123 -1.52 6.34 25.28
C ARG A 123 -2.31 7.43 26.02
N LYS A 124 -3.21 8.15 25.34
CA LYS A 124 -4.07 9.18 25.96
C LYS A 124 -4.96 8.61 27.06
N TYR A 125 -5.43 7.37 26.90
CA TYR A 125 -6.25 6.66 27.87
C TYR A 125 -5.44 6.23 29.10
N HIS A 126 -4.21 5.76 28.91
CA HIS A 126 -3.28 5.46 30.01
C HIS A 126 -2.83 6.71 30.78
N GLU A 127 -2.69 7.85 30.10
CA GLU A 127 -2.33 9.14 30.71
C GLU A 127 -3.52 9.84 31.42
N LEU A 128 -4.75 9.38 31.15
CA LEU A 128 -6.00 9.85 31.74
C LEU A 128 -6.14 9.33 33.18
N SER A 129 -5.60 10.10 34.13
CA SER A 129 -5.84 9.89 35.56
C SER A 129 -6.50 11.13 36.19
N LEU A 130 -7.21 10.92 37.30
CA LEU A 130 -7.76 12.02 38.11
C LEU A 130 -6.65 12.92 38.68
N GLU A 131 -5.44 12.37 38.91
CA GLU A 131 -4.27 13.13 39.34
C GLU A 131 -3.74 14.06 38.23
N ASN A 132 -3.85 13.66 36.96
CA ASN A 132 -3.41 14.42 35.80
C ASN A 132 -4.47 15.42 35.28
N CYS A 133 -5.67 15.45 35.87
CA CYS A 133 -6.78 16.30 35.46
C CYS A 133 -7.10 17.36 36.53
N LYS A 134 -7.38 18.60 36.12
CA LYS A 134 -7.70 19.73 37.03
C LYS A 134 -9.08 19.65 37.70
N GLY A 135 -9.61 18.45 37.92
CA GLY A 135 -10.92 18.18 38.50
C GLY A 135 -11.73 17.13 37.74
N VAL A 136 -12.73 16.56 38.44
CA VAL A 136 -13.56 15.43 37.97
C VAL A 136 -14.28 15.73 36.65
N MET A 137 -14.73 16.97 36.45
CA MET A 137 -15.41 17.37 35.21
C MET A 137 -14.47 17.42 34.00
N ASN A 138 -13.20 17.80 34.21
CA ASN A 138 -12.20 17.82 33.15
C ASN A 138 -11.82 16.39 32.73
N PHE A 139 -11.70 15.49 33.71
CA PHE A 139 -11.51 14.07 33.47
C PHE A 139 -12.67 13.45 32.66
N ALA A 140 -13.91 13.69 33.09
CA ALA A 140 -15.10 13.17 32.40
C ALA A 140 -15.19 13.64 30.94
N SER A 141 -14.90 14.92 30.69
CA SER A 141 -14.88 15.47 29.33
C SER A 141 -13.81 14.82 28.45
N ARG A 142 -12.59 14.63 28.97
CA ARG A 142 -11.48 14.02 28.23
C ARG A 142 -11.71 12.52 27.99
N LEU A 143 -12.31 11.82 28.95
CA LEU A 143 -12.71 10.42 28.79
C LEU A 143 -13.80 10.27 27.72
N GLN A 144 -14.77 11.18 27.70
CA GLN A 144 -15.81 11.20 26.67
C GLN A 144 -15.23 11.48 25.28
N GLU A 145 -14.25 12.37 25.17
CA GLU A 145 -13.56 12.69 23.92
C GLU A 145 -12.76 11.50 23.38
N ALA A 146 -12.05 10.77 24.25
CA ALA A 146 -11.35 9.53 23.90
C ALA A 146 -12.35 8.43 23.44
N ASN A 147 -13.48 8.27 24.12
CA ASN A 147 -14.53 7.33 23.73
C ASN A 147 -15.16 7.67 22.37
N ASN A 148 -15.38 8.95 22.07
CA ASN A 148 -15.90 9.39 20.77
C ASN A 148 -14.89 9.10 19.65
N GLN A 149 -13.59 9.27 19.90
CA GLN A 149 -12.54 8.92 18.95
C GLN A 149 -12.47 7.40 18.72
N LEU A 150 -12.65 6.57 19.75
CA LEU A 150 -12.78 5.11 19.61
C LEU A 150 -13.97 4.71 18.74
N LEU A 151 -15.13 5.33 18.93
CA LEU A 151 -16.33 5.09 18.13
C LEU A 151 -16.14 5.49 16.66
N GLY A 152 -15.38 6.56 16.38
CA GLY A 152 -14.98 6.95 15.03
C GLY A 152 -14.08 5.93 14.34
N ILE A 153 -13.17 5.30 15.10
CA ILE A 153 -12.33 4.20 14.59
C ILE A 153 -13.19 2.96 14.33
N ASN A 154 -14.10 2.63 15.24
CA ASN A 154 -14.92 1.40 15.16
C ASN A 154 -15.97 1.46 14.04
N SER A 155 -16.53 2.65 13.74
CA SER A 155 -17.41 2.86 12.58
C SER A 155 -16.69 2.67 11.23
N THR A 156 -15.36 2.76 11.20
CA THR A 156 -14.52 2.43 10.04
C THR A 156 -14.25 0.91 9.93
N LEU A 157 -14.36 0.17 11.03
CA LEU A 157 -14.26 -1.30 11.08
C LEU A 157 -15.63 -1.99 10.89
N GLY A 158 -16.73 -1.26 11.09
CA GLY A 158 -18.11 -1.76 11.00
C GLY A 158 -18.66 -2.03 9.60
N TYR A 159 -17.85 -1.89 8.53
CA TYR A 159 -18.21 -2.31 7.16
C TYR A 159 -17.46 -3.57 6.68
N ASN A 160 -16.70 -4.26 7.54
CA ASN A 160 -15.99 -5.50 7.18
C ASN A 160 -16.27 -6.69 8.11
N CYS A 161 -17.39 -6.69 8.83
CA CYS A 161 -17.94 -7.92 9.42
C CYS A 161 -19.41 -8.02 9.01
N CYS A 162 -19.74 -9.10 8.30
CA CYS A 162 -20.98 -9.36 7.54
C CYS A 162 -20.94 -8.68 6.15
N ASP A 163 -20.73 -9.38 5.03
CA ASP A 163 -21.31 -10.65 4.59
C ASP A 163 -20.31 -11.65 3.96
#